data_AF-A0A1E3X3C8-F1
#
_entry.id   AF-A0A1E3X3C8-F1
#
_cell.length_a   1.000
_cell.length_b   1.000
_cell.length_c   1.000
_cell.angle_alpha   90.00
_cell.angle_beta   90.00
_cell.angle_gamma   90.00
#
_symmetry.space_group_name_H-M   'P 1'
#
loop_
_entity.id
_entity.type
_entity.pdbx_description
1 polymer ?
#
loop_
_entity_poly.entity_id
_entity_poly.type
_entity_poly.pdbx_seq_one_letter_code
_entity_poly.pdbx_strand_id
1 'polypeptide(L)'
;MILVDSSVWIDYFNGNKNTKTDWLDYALGNEPIIMGDLILTEVLQGFKNDKDFRIAKKLLLNFPLVDMVGQELAIKSAINYRLLRKKGLIVRKTIDVIIGTFCIH
;
A
#
# COMPACT_ATOMS: atom_id res chain seq x y z
N MET A 1 8.74 -6.57 9.58
CA MET A 1 7.34 -6.28 9.19
C MET A 1 7.35 -5.98 7.71
N ILE A 2 6.38 -6.49 6.96
CA ILE A 2 6.33 -6.32 5.50
C ILE A 2 5.11 -5.47 5.15
N LEU A 3 5.34 -4.39 4.40
CA LEU A 3 4.28 -3.58 3.82
C LEU A 3 4.08 -4.01 2.37
N VAL A 4 2.85 -4.35 2.00
CA VAL A 4 2.49 -4.80 0.65
C VAL A 4 1.75 -3.67 -0.05
N ASP A 5 2.27 -3.22 -1.20
CA ASP A 5 1.72 -2.13 -1.99
C ASP A 5 0.29 -2.42 -2.50
N SER A 6 -0.49 -1.35 -2.71
CA SER A 6 -1.87 -1.41 -3.20
C SER A 6 -2.02 -2.21 -4.49
N SER A 7 -1.05 -2.12 -5.41
CA SER A 7 -1.12 -2.82 -6.69
C SER A 7 -1.18 -4.34 -6.53
N VAL A 8 -0.46 -4.91 -5.55
CA VAL A 8 -0.45 -6.36 -5.29
C VAL A 8 -1.77 -6.81 -4.68
N TRP A 9 -2.32 -6.05 -3.74
CA TRP A 9 -3.64 -6.31 -3.18
C TRP A 9 -4.74 -6.26 -4.23
N ILE A 10 -4.70 -5.24 -5.10
CA ILE A 10 -5.67 -5.08 -6.19
C ILE A 10 -5.61 -6.27 -7.15
N ASP A 11 -4.41 -6.71 -7.55
CA ASP A 11 -4.25 -7.89 -8.39
C ASP A 11 -4.75 -9.17 -7.68
N TYR A 12 -4.44 -9.33 -6.39
CA TYR A 12 -4.86 -10.48 -5.59
C TYR A 12 -6.39 -10.57 -5.50
N PHE A 13 -7.08 -9.47 -5.18
CA PHE A 13 -8.55 -9.45 -5.10
C PHE A 13 -9.23 -9.63 -6.46
N ASN A 14 -8.59 -9.21 -7.55
CA ASN A 14 -9.09 -9.45 -8.91
C ASN A 14 -8.81 -10.88 -9.42
N GLY A 15 -8.10 -11.72 -8.65
CA GLY A 15 -7.74 -13.07 -9.05
C GLY A 15 -6.64 -13.12 -10.12
N ASN A 16 -5.88 -12.03 -10.30
CA ASN A 16 -4.78 -11.97 -11.25
C ASN A 16 -3.59 -12.77 -10.70
N LYS A 17 -3.40 -13.99 -11.20
CA LYS A 17 -2.27 -14.84 -10.80
C LYS A 17 -0.96 -14.34 -11.40
N ASN A 18 0.00 -14.04 -10.53
CA ASN A 18 1.35 -13.65 -10.88
C ASN A 18 2.28 -13.90 -9.69
N THR A 19 3.59 -13.77 -9.89
CA THR A 19 4.59 -14.06 -8.85
C THR A 19 4.41 -13.23 -7.57
N LYS A 20 3.84 -12.01 -7.66
CA LYS A 20 3.59 -11.16 -6.49
C LYS A 20 2.34 -11.58 -5.73
N THR A 21 1.27 -11.98 -6.43
CA THR A 21 0.04 -12.46 -5.80
C THR A 21 0.21 -13.87 -5.23
N ASP A 22 1.02 -14.71 -5.86
CA ASP A 22 1.44 -16.01 -5.33
C ASP A 22 2.30 -15.83 -4.05
N TRP A 23 3.22 -14.86 -4.07
CA TRP A 23 3.99 -14.53 -2.87
C TRP A 23 3.11 -14.00 -1.75
N LEU A 24 2.14 -13.13 -2.05
CA LEU A 24 1.20 -12.62 -1.05
C LEU A 24 0.39 -13.77 -0.45
N ASP A 25 -0.14 -14.67 -1.28
CA ASP A 25 -0.91 -15.83 -0.80
C ASP A 25 -0.11 -16.68 0.19
N TYR A 26 1.16 -16.96 -0.13
CA TYR A 26 2.07 -17.64 0.78
C TYR A 26 2.33 -16.84 2.06
N ALA A 27 2.56 -15.53 1.95
CA ALA A 27 2.91 -14.67 3.08
C ALA A 27 1.75 -14.49 4.07
N LEU A 28 0.50 -14.61 3.63
CA LEU A 28 -0.69 -14.54 4.49
C LEU A 28 -0.64 -15.64 5.57
N GLY A 29 -0.43 -15.23 6.82
CA GLY A 29 -0.33 -16.11 7.98
C GLY A 29 1.07 -16.68 8.24
N ASN A 30 2.02 -16.49 7.32
CA ASN A 30 3.41 -16.92 7.48
C ASN A 30 4.37 -15.75 7.74
N GLU A 31 4.00 -14.54 7.32
CA GLU A 31 4.84 -13.35 7.45
C GLU A 31 4.13 -12.23 8.24
N PRO A 32 4.89 -11.37 8.96
CA PRO A 32 4.33 -10.25 9.71
C PRO A 32 3.99 -9.08 8.78
N ILE A 33 2.88 -9.21 8.05
CA ILE A 33 2.33 -8.18 7.17
C ILE A 33 1.66 -7.08 7.98
N ILE A 34 1.88 -5.83 7.56
CA ILE A 34 1.16 -4.64 8.05
C ILE A 34 0.34 -3.98 6.94
N MET A 35 -0.67 -3.24 7.36
CA MET A 35 -1.52 -2.44 6.48
C MET A 35 -1.25 -0.95 6.70
N GLY A 36 -1.01 -0.21 5.62
CA GLY A 36 -0.93 1.25 5.66
C GLY A 36 -2.29 1.88 5.40
N ASP A 37 -2.61 2.98 6.09
CA ASP A 37 -3.84 3.76 5.91
C ASP A 37 -4.10 4.19 4.44
N LEU A 38 -3.06 4.62 3.72
CA LEU A 38 -3.14 4.99 2.31
C LEU A 38 -3.39 3.79 1.39
N ILE A 39 -2.71 2.66 1.67
CA ILE A 39 -2.89 1.41 0.91
C ILE A 39 -4.30 0.86 1.13
N LEU A 40 -4.76 0.84 2.38
CA LEU A 40 -6.13 0.46 2.73
C LEU A 40 -7.15 1.30 1.97
N THR A 41 -6.91 2.62 1.88
CA THR A 41 -7.78 3.54 1.15
C THR A 41 -7.84 3.20 -0.34
N GLU A 42 -6.70 3.05 -1.02
CA GLU A 42 -6.67 2.72 -2.45
C GLU A 42 -7.34 1.38 -2.76
N VAL A 43 -7.07 0.35 -1.94
CA VAL A 43 -7.63 -0.98 -2.12
C VAL A 43 -9.15 -0.96 -1.94
N LEU A 44 -9.64 -0.33 -0.87
CA LEU A 44 -11.08 -0.27 -0.58
C LEU A 44 -11.85 0.58 -1.61
N GLN A 45 -11.25 1.63 -2.15
CA GLN A 45 -11.86 2.43 -3.23
C GLN A 45 -12.07 1.64 -4.54
N GLY A 46 -11.33 0.55 -4.75
CA GLY A 46 -11.46 -0.31 -5.93
C GLY A 46 -12.74 -1.16 -5.96
N PHE A 47 -13.43 -1.34 -4.84
CA PHE A 47 -14.63 -2.19 -4.75
C PHE A 47 -15.88 -1.44 -5.20
N LYS A 48 -16.54 -1.95 -6.25
CA LYS A 48 -17.75 -1.33 -6.82
C LYS A 48 -19.03 -1.59 -6.03
N ASN A 49 -19.09 -2.71 -5.30
CA ASN A 49 -20.29 -3.09 -4.54
C ASN A 49 -20.00 -3.09 -3.04
N ASP A 50 -21.01 -2.67 -2.28
CA ASP A 50 -20.92 -2.52 -0.82
C ASP A 50 -20.65 -3.83 -0.08
N LYS A 51 -21.13 -4.96 -0.62
CA LYS A 51 -20.98 -6.26 0.03
C LYS A 51 -19.50 -6.65 0.06
N ASP A 52 -18.85 -6.63 -1.09
CA ASP A 52 -17.44 -6.98 -1.23
C ASP A 52 -16.55 -5.96 -0.52
N PHE A 53 -16.90 -4.66 -0.58
CA PHE A 53 -16.24 -3.62 0.21
C PHE A 53 -16.25 -3.96 1.71
N ARG A 54 -17.40 -4.34 2.27
CA ARG A 54 -17.53 -4.66 3.71
C ARG A 54 -16.74 -5.90 4.08
N ILE A 55 -16.73 -6.92 3.21
CA ILE A 55 -15.94 -8.14 3.42
C ILE A 55 -14.45 -7.80 3.40
N ALA A 56 -13.98 -7.11 2.36
CA ALA A 56 -12.58 -6.71 2.21
C ALA A 56 -12.13 -5.83 3.39
N LYS A 57 -12.92 -4.82 3.76
CA LYS A 57 -12.64 -3.97 4.93
C LYS A 57 -12.46 -4.79 6.20
N LYS A 58 -13.37 -5.73 6.47
CA LYS A 58 -13.28 -6.58 7.66
C LYS A 58 -12.01 -7.43 7.66
N LEU A 59 -11.62 -7.98 6.51
CA LEU A 59 -10.43 -8.81 6.38
C LEU A 59 -9.14 -7.98 6.52
N LEU A 60 -9.05 -6.85 5.84
CA LEU A 60 -7.88 -5.99 5.81
C LEU A 60 -7.63 -5.30 7.16
N LEU A 61 -8.67 -5.07 7.97
CA LEU A 61 -8.53 -4.52 9.32
C LEU A 61 -8.03 -5.54 10.36
N ASN A 62 -7.84 -6.81 9.98
CA ASN A 62 -7.19 -7.79 10.86
C ASN A 62 -5.66 -7.65 10.87
N PHE A 63 -5.08 -6.94 9.91
CA PHE A 63 -3.65 -6.63 9.92
C PHE A 63 -3.37 -5.45 10.87
N PRO A 64 -2.20 -5.40 11.53
CA PRO A 64 -1.77 -4.21 12.24
C PRO A 64 -1.77 -3.00 11.29
N LEU A 65 -2.57 -1.99 11.63
CA LEU A 65 -2.71 -0.76 10.85
C LEU A 65 -1.67 0.27 11.30
N VAL A 66 -1.03 0.92 10.33
CA VAL A 66 -0.11 2.03 10.56
C VAL A 66 -0.59 3.29 9.83
N ASP A 67 -0.58 4.40 10.56
CA ASP A 67 -0.83 5.73 9.98
C ASP A 67 0.44 6.14 9.22
N MET A 68 0.35 6.21 7.89
CA MET A 68 1.52 6.47 7.06
C MET A 68 1.81 7.96 6.94
N VAL A 69 0.76 8.79 6.81
CA VAL A 69 0.95 10.19 6.44
C VAL A 69 0.73 11.14 7.62
N GLY A 70 1.75 11.24 8.48
CA GLY A 70 1.89 12.33 9.45
C GLY A 70 2.52 13.59 8.84
N GLN A 71 2.49 14.73 9.54
CA GLN A 71 3.11 15.98 9.09
C GLN A 71 4.59 15.81 8.74
N GLU A 72 5.34 15.11 9.58
CA GLU A 72 6.76 14.87 9.37
C GLU A 72 7.02 14.06 8.10
N LEU A 73 6.30 12.96 7.92
CA LEU A 73 6.47 12.10 6.75
C LEU A 73 6.00 12.80 5.46
N ALA A 74 4.97 13.64 5.52
CA ALA A 74 4.54 14.46 4.39
C ALA A 74 5.66 15.40 3.92
N ILE A 75 6.36 16.06 4.85
CA ILE A 75 7.51 16.93 4.53
C ILE A 75 8.66 16.09 3.95
N LYS A 76 9.02 14.97 4.57
CA LYS A 76 10.07 14.06 4.07
C LYS A 76 9.75 13.55 2.66
N SER A 77 8.49 13.18 2.41
CA SER A 77 8.04 12.70 1.11
C SER A 77 8.17 13.78 0.03
N ALA A 78 7.81 15.02 0.34
CA ALA A 78 8.00 16.15 -0.57
C ALA A 78 9.49 16.40 -0.88
N ILE A 79 10.37 16.29 0.12
CA ILE A 79 11.82 16.41 -0.08
C ILE A 79 12.34 15.29 -0.99
N ASN A 80 11.95 14.04 -0.74
CA ASN A 80 12.33 12.88 -1.54
C ASN A 80 11.85 13.02 -2.99
N TYR A 81 10.60 13.43 -3.21
CA TYR A 81 10.08 13.72 -4.55
C TYR A 81 10.90 14.78 -5.28
N ARG A 82 11.20 15.90 -4.60
CA ARG A 82 12.02 16.98 -5.18
C ARG A 82 13.43 16.50 -5.53
N LEU A 83 14.02 15.65 -4.69
CA LEU A 83 15.34 15.06 -4.93
C LEU A 83 15.34 14.14 -6.15
N LEU A 84 14.34 13.25 -6.28
CA LEU A 84 14.17 12.40 -7.45
C LEU A 84 13.97 13.21 -8.73
N ARG A 85 13.13 14.26 -8.67
CA ARG A 85 12.88 15.14 -9.81
C ARG A 85 14.12 15.88 -10.28
N LYS A 86 14.97 16.36 -9.35
CA LYS A 86 16.27 16.97 -9.69
C LYS A 86 17.22 16.01 -10.41
N LYS A 87 17.07 14.70 -10.18
CA LYS A 87 17.82 13.62 -10.87
C LYS A 87 17.17 13.17 -12.18
N GLY A 88 16.10 13.83 -12.64
CA GLY A 88 15.37 13.43 -13.85
C GLY A 88 14.42 12.24 -13.66
N LEU A 89 14.21 11.78 -12.42
CA LEU A 89 13.28 10.69 -12.10
C LEU A 89 11.92 11.26 -11.70
N ILE A 90 10.87 10.90 -12.43
CA ILE A 90 9.50 11.36 -12.16
C ILE A 90 8.66 10.22 -11.60
N VAL A 91 8.22 10.36 -10.35
CA VAL A 91 7.22 9.48 -9.73
C VAL A 91 5.85 10.08 -10.01
N ARG A 92 4.96 9.30 -10.63
CA ARG A 92 3.66 9.83 -11.13
C ARG A 92 2.60 9.96 -10.04
N LYS A 93 2.70 9.16 -8.98
CA LYS A 93 1.71 9.12 -7.90
C LYS A 93 2.36 9.59 -6.60
N THR A 94 1.73 10.56 -5.95
CA THR A 94 2.19 11.07 -4.65
C THR A 94 2.17 9.98 -3.58
N ILE A 95 1.17 9.09 -3.61
CA ILE A 95 1.03 8.00 -2.64
C ILE A 95 2.25 7.05 -2.72
N ASP A 96 2.71 6.67 -3.90
CA ASP A 96 3.92 5.84 -4.06
C ASP A 96 5.16 6.50 -3.41
N VAL A 97 5.28 7.83 -3.49
CA VAL A 97 6.37 8.56 -2.83
C VAL A 97 6.22 8.49 -1.31
N ILE A 98 5.00 8.63 -0.80
CA ILE A 98 4.71 8.56 0.64
C ILE A 98 5.00 7.15 1.16
N ILE A 99 4.53 6.11 0.47
CA ILE A 99 4.79 4.71 0.79
C ILE A 99 6.30 4.44 0.79
N GLY A 100 7.00 4.85 -0.27
CA GLY A 100 8.45 4.67 -0.36
C GLY A 100 9.20 5.41 0.74
N THR A 101 8.74 6.61 1.11
CA THR A 101 9.33 7.39 2.21
C THR A 101 9.05 6.76 3.58
N PHE A 102 7.84 6.22 3.79
CA PHE A 102 7.49 5.48 5.00
C PHE A 102 8.40 4.28 5.18
N CYS A 103 8.61 3.48 4.14
CA CYS A 103 9.40 2.24 4.24
C CYS A 103 10.89 2.43 4.52
N ILE A 104 11.46 3.63 4.32
CA ILE A 104 12.88 3.91 4.55
C ILE A 104 13.15 4.64 5.88
N HIS A 105 12.11 4.87 6.69
CA HIS A 105 12.17 5.56 7.98
C HIS A 105 11.56 4.69 9.09
#